data_AF-A0A8J3T315-F1
#
_entry.id   AF-A0A8J3T315-F1
#
_cell.length_a   1.000
_cell.length_b   1.000
_cell.length_c   1.000
_cell.angle_alpha   90.00
_cell.angle_beta   90.00
_cell.angle_gamma   90.00
#
_symmetry.space_group_name_H-M   'P 1'
#
loop_
_entity.id
_entity.type
_entity.pdbx_description
1 polymer ?
#
loop_
_entity_poly.entity_id
_entity_poly.type
_entity_poly.pdbx_seq_one_letter_code
_entity_poly.pdbx_strand_id
1 'polypeptide(L)' 'MYEWIWRMLSGGPVAKMCTALVLAGMTAAVLWYVVFPWIEPYVLFDRATMSP' A
#
# COMPACT_ATOMS: atom_id res chain seq x y z
N MET A 1 -24.11 17.99 0.61
CA MET A 1 -23.86 17.29 -0.67
C MET A 1 -23.11 15.97 -0.56
N TYR A 2 -22.24 15.72 0.45
CA TYR A 2 -21.64 14.38 0.64
C TYR A 2 -22.33 13.54 1.73
N GLU A 3 -23.27 14.09 2.49
CA GLU A 3 -23.93 13.41 3.62
C GLU A 3 -24.63 12.12 3.25
N TRP A 4 -25.13 11.99 2.02
CA TRP A 4 -25.81 10.78 1.57
C TRP A 4 -24.84 9.59 1.40
N ILE A 5 -23.61 9.84 0.95
CA ILE A 5 -22.52 8.84 0.89
C ILE A 5 -22.07 8.45 2.30
N TRP A 6 -22.01 9.41 3.23
CA TRP A 6 -21.70 9.13 4.64
C TRP A 6 -22.80 8.36 5.37
N ARG A 7 -24.03 8.31 4.84
CA ARG A 7 -25.16 7.53 5.37
C ARG A 7 -25.22 6.09 4.87
N MET A 8 -24.73 5.81 3.66
CA MET A 8 -24.56 4.43 3.16
C MET A 8 -23.47 3.68 3.95
N LEU A 9 -22.49 4.43 4.46
CA LEU A 9 -21.49 3.95 5.41
C LEU A 9 -22.02 4.04 6.85
N SER A 10 -23.15 3.39 7.15
CA SER A 10 -23.77 3.37 8.49
C SER A 10 -22.98 2.54 9.52
N GLY A 11 -21.70 2.29 9.30
CA GLY A 11 -20.79 1.87 10.35
C GLY A 11 -20.29 3.12 11.03
N GLY A 12 -20.40 3.21 12.35
CA GLY A 12 -19.96 4.38 13.12
C GLY A 12 -18.49 4.77 12.88
N PRO A 13 -17.95 5.75 13.63
CA PRO A 13 -16.55 6.19 13.48
C PRO A 13 -15.52 5.03 13.39
N VAL A 14 -15.82 3.91 14.05
CA VAL A 14 -15.07 2.64 13.96
C VAL A 14 -14.95 2.10 12.52
N ALA A 15 -16.04 2.07 11.74
CA ALA A 15 -15.99 1.51 10.39
C ALA A 15 -15.14 2.37 9.45
N LYS A 16 -15.20 3.69 9.59
CA LYS A 16 -14.30 4.62 8.86
C LYS A 16 -12.84 4.36 9.21
N MET A 17 -12.54 4.16 10.49
CA MET A 17 -11.21 3.80 10.97
C MET A 17 -10.76 2.45 10.42
N CYS A 18 -11.61 1.43 10.46
CA CYS A 18 -11.32 0.13 9.88
C CYS A 18 -11.07 0.22 8.38
N THR A 19 -11.88 0.97 7.62
CA THR A 19 -11.64 1.17 6.18
C THR A 19 -10.31 1.86 5.92
N ALA A 20 -9.98 2.92 6.67
CA ALA A 20 -8.70 3.61 6.54
C ALA A 20 -7.52 2.68 6.88
N LEU A 21 -7.63 1.90 7.94
CA LEU A 21 -6.62 0.92 8.36
C LEU A 21 -6.44 -0.19 7.32
N VAL A 22 -7.54 -0.70 6.75
CA VAL A 22 -7.50 -1.69 5.68
C VAL A 22 -6.82 -1.12 4.44
N LEU A 23 -7.13 0.12 4.05
CA LEU A 23 -6.52 0.76 2.88
C LEU A 23 -5.02 1.00 3.09
N ALA A 24 -4.64 1.48 4.27
CA ALA A 24 -3.25 1.66 4.66
C ALA A 24 -2.49 0.32 4.70
N GLY A 25 -3.10 -0.71 5.31
CA GLY A 25 -2.55 -2.06 5.38
C GLY A 25 -2.40 -2.71 4.01
N MET A 26 -3.39 -2.56 3.12
CA MET A 26 -3.31 -3.01 1.73
C MET A 26 -2.17 -2.32 0.99
N THR A 27 -2.03 -1.01 1.14
CA THR A 27 -0.93 -0.25 0.51
C THR A 27 0.44 -0.74 1.01
N ALA A 28 0.58 -0.91 2.33
CA ALA A 28 1.81 -1.43 2.93
C ALA A 28 2.12 -2.85 2.45
N ALA A 29 1.10 -3.72 2.36
CA ALA A 29 1.26 -5.08 1.85
C ALA A 29 1.68 -5.09 0.37
N VAL A 30 1.08 -4.24 -0.47
CA VAL A 30 1.48 -4.10 -1.88
C VAL A 30 2.92 -3.61 -1.98
N LEU A 31 3.32 -2.62 -1.19
CA LEU A 31 4.71 -2.17 -1.15
C LEU A 31 5.64 -3.33 -0.78
N TRP A 32 5.33 -4.04 0.30
CA TRP A 32 6.17 -5.13 0.83
C TRP A 32 6.29 -6.34 -0.10
N TYR A 33 5.18 -6.80 -0.69
CA TYR A 33 5.12 -8.05 -1.45
C TYR A 33 5.18 -7.88 -2.96
N VAL A 34 4.99 -6.67 -3.49
CA VAL A 34 5.03 -6.41 -4.93
C VAL A 34 6.18 -5.47 -5.27
N VAL A 35 6.25 -4.31 -4.62
CA VAL A 35 7.22 -3.27 -4.98
C VAL A 35 8.64 -3.67 -4.58
N PHE A 36 8.87 -4.18 -3.37
CA PHE A 36 10.20 -4.65 -2.96
C PHE A 36 10.73 -5.79 -3.84
N PRO A 37 9.98 -6.87 -4.10
CA PRO A 37 10.44 -7.93 -5.01
C PRO A 37 10.65 -7.44 -6.44
N TRP A 38 9.87 -6.45 -6.89
CA TRP A 38 10.07 -5.86 -8.22
C TRP A 38 11.30 -4.95 -8.28
N ILE A 39 11.69 -4.31 -7.18
CA ILE A 39 12.90 -3.47 -7.07
C ILE A 39 14.17 -4.31 -6.89
N GLU A 40 14.09 -5.46 -6.21
CA GLU A 40 15.20 -6.39 -5.99
C GLU A 40 16.07 -6.66 -7.24
N PRO A 41 15.51 -6.93 -8.44
CA PRO A 41 16.31 -7.07 -9.64
C PRO A 41 17.06 -5.77 -10.00
N TYR A 42 16.44 -4.60 -9.87
CA TYR A 42 17.09 -3.33 -10.23
C TYR A 42 18.26 -2.95 -9.30
N VAL A 43 18.22 -3.34 -8.03
CA VAL A 43 19.30 -3.03 -7.07
C VAL A 43 20.56 -3.88 -7.31
N LEU A 44 20.41 -5.09 -7.83
CA LEU A 44 21.53 -6.02 -8.08
C LEU A 44 22.25 -5.78 -9.41
N PHE A 45 21.63 -5.10 -10.39
CA PHE A 45 22.28 -4.81 -11.68
C PHE A 45 23.29 -3.65 -11.63
N ASP A 46 23.26 -2.79 -10.60
CA ASP A 46 24.15 -1.62 -10.51
C ASP A 46 25.51 -1.93 -9.81
N ARG A 47 25.72 -3.17 -9.33
CA ARG A 47 26.99 -3.59 -8.67
C ARG A 47 27.80 -4.61 -9.47
N ALA A 48 27.77 -4.55 -10.80
CA ALA A 48 28.59 -5.38 -11.66
C ALA A 48 29.64 -4.57 -12.45
N THR A 49 30.52 -3.84 -11.76
CA THR A 49 31.82 -3.44 -12.33
C THR A 49 32.92 -3.60 -11.30
N MET A 50 33.20 -4.84 -10.90
CA MET A 50 34.61 -5.23 -10.71
C MET A 50 35.10 -5.64 -12.10
N SER A 51 35.61 -4.69 -12.89
CA SER A 51 36.49 -5.07 -14.01
C SER A 51 37.86 -5.39 -13.42
N PRO A 52 38.50 -6.51 -13.82
CA PRO A 52 39.87 -6.83 -13.42
C PRO A 52 40.88 -5.80 -13.94
#